data_AF-A0A345FZQ3-F1
#
_entry.id   AF-A0A345FZQ3-F1
#
_cell.length_a   1.000
_cell.length_b   1.000
_cell.length_c   1.000
_cell.angle_alpha   90.00
_cell.angle_beta   90.00
_cell.angle_gamma   90.00
#
_symmetry.space_group_name_H-M   'P 1'
#
loop_
_entity.id
_entity.type
_entity.pdbx_description
1 polymer ?
#
loop_
_entity_poly.entity_id
_entity_poly.type
_entity_poly.pdbx_seq_one_letter_code
_entity_poly.pdbx_strand_id
1 'polypeptide(L)' 'QMLENSFLIENVMKKLDTKVPIIPIIRSLAKAKFCTILGHPISKPV' A
#
# COMPACT_ATOMS: atom_id res chain seq x y z
N GLN A 1 -28.79 -4.48 12.76
CA GLN A 1 -27.71 -5.27 12.13
C GLN A 1 -27.30 -4.72 10.74
N MET A 2 -27.14 -3.40 10.57
CA MET A 2 -26.57 -2.78 9.35
C MET A 2 -25.27 -2.04 9.65
N LEU A 3 -25.20 -1.35 10.80
CA LEU A 3 -24.02 -0.60 11.24
C LEU A 3 -22.76 -1.48 11.35
N GLU A 4 -22.92 -2.71 11.80
CA GLU A 4 -21.82 -3.67 11.98
C GLU A 4 -21.20 -4.10 10.64
N ASN A 5 -22.02 -4.33 9.61
CA ASN A 5 -21.53 -4.68 8.27
C ASN A 5 -20.89 -3.47 7.59
N SER A 6 -21.48 -2.28 7.73
CA SER A 6 -20.92 -1.03 7.21
C SER A 6 -19.57 -0.70 7.86
N PHE A 7 -19.45 -0.91 9.17
CA PHE A 7 -18.22 -0.69 9.92
C PHE A 7 -17.10 -1.64 9.48
N LEU A 8 -17.42 -2.91 9.25
CA LEU A 8 -16.48 -3.90 8.72
C LEU A 8 -16.06 -3.58 7.29
N ILE A 9 -16.99 -3.16 6.41
CA ILE A 9 -16.69 -2.77 5.03
C ILE A 9 -15.84 -1.50 4.99
N GLU A 10 -16.16 -0.47 5.77
CA GLU A 10 -15.36 0.77 5.81
C GLU A 10 -13.94 0.49 6.30
N ASN A 11 -13.78 -0.34 7.33
CA ASN A 11 -12.46 -0.72 7.84
C ASN A 11 -11.66 -1.58 6.82
N VAL A 12 -12.34 -2.48 6.12
CA VAL A 12 -11.72 -3.29 5.04
C VAL A 12 -11.35 -2.41 3.86
N MET A 13 -12.24 -1.53 3.40
CA MET A 13 -12.00 -0.54 2.34
C MET A 13 -10.83 0.33 2.71
N LYS A 14 -10.81 0.98 3.88
CA LYS A 14 -9.73 1.89 4.33
C LYS A 14 -8.37 1.21 4.44
N LYS A 15 -8.35 -0.10 4.74
CA LYS A 15 -7.14 -0.95 4.82
C LYS A 15 -6.70 -1.49 3.46
N LEU A 16 -7.65 -1.71 2.55
CA LEU A 16 -7.43 -1.97 1.13
C LEU A 16 -6.90 -0.67 0.46
N ASP A 17 -7.50 0.49 0.75
CA ASP A 17 -7.23 1.83 0.20
C ASP A 17 -5.88 2.42 0.59
N THR A 18 -5.14 1.80 1.49
CA THR A 18 -3.76 2.21 1.77
C THR A 18 -2.77 1.16 1.27
N LYS A 19 -3.04 -0.13 1.48
CA LYS A 19 -2.11 -1.19 1.07
C LYS A 19 -2.20 -1.52 -0.43
N VAL A 20 -3.40 -1.50 -1.02
CA VAL A 20 -3.62 -1.74 -2.45
C VAL A 20 -3.10 -0.61 -3.33
N PRO A 21 -3.20 0.70 -3.01
CA PRO A 21 -2.52 1.74 -3.78
C PRO A 21 -1.02 1.88 -3.46
N ILE A 22 -0.55 1.42 -2.30
CA ILE A 22 0.90 1.36 -2.03
C ILE A 22 1.58 0.31 -2.93
N ILE A 23 0.93 -0.80 -3.28
CA ILE A 23 1.50 -1.82 -4.18
C ILE A 23 1.89 -1.27 -5.57
N PRO A 24 1.03 -0.57 -6.33
CA PRO A 24 1.40 0.04 -7.61
C PRO A 24 2.42 1.16 -7.45
N ILE A 25 2.43 1.89 -6.33
CA ILE A 25 3.47 2.88 -6.03
C ILE A 25 4.82 2.19 -5.82
N ILE A 26 4.91 1.18 -4.94
CA ILE A 26 6.14 0.39 -4.73
C ILE A 26 6.59 -0.24 -6.05
N ARG A 27 5.68 -0.76 -6.86
CA ARG A 27 6.01 -1.32 -8.18
C ARG A 27 6.58 -0.27 -9.13
N SER A 28 6.01 0.94 -9.14
CA SER A 28 6.50 2.05 -9.98
C SER A 28 7.88 2.53 -9.54
N LEU A 29 8.08 2.68 -8.23
CA LEU A 29 9.36 3.03 -7.63
C LEU A 29 10.43 1.96 -7.86
N ALA A 30 10.05 0.67 -7.79
CA ALA A 30 10.94 -0.44 -8.09
C ALA A 30 11.34 -0.49 -9.56
N LYS A 31 10.39 -0.25 -10.48
CA LYS A 31 10.67 -0.13 -11.92
C LYS A 31 11.62 1.03 -12.21
N ALA A 32 11.47 2.14 -11.50
CA ALA A 32 12.36 3.30 -11.58
C ALA A 32 13.68 3.13 -10.80
N LYS A 33 13.95 1.95 -10.22
CA LYS A 33 15.17 1.62 -9.46
C LYS A 33 15.41 2.48 -8.21
N PHE A 34 14.36 3.06 -7.63
CA PHE A 34 14.44 3.77 -6.35
C PHE A 34 14.41 2.82 -5.15
N CYS A 35 13.58 1.78 -5.21
CA CYS A 35 13.45 0.78 -4.17
C CYS A 35 13.36 -0.64 -4.76
N THR A 36 13.39 -1.65 -3.90
CA THR A 36 13.18 -3.05 -4.29
C THR A 36 11.69 -3.33 -4.44
N ILE A 37 11.32 -4.51 -4.97
CA ILE A 37 9.92 -4.97 -5.01
C ILE A 37 9.28 -5.08 -3.62
N LEU A 38 10.10 -5.13 -2.57
CA LEU A 38 9.68 -5.14 -1.17
C LEU A 38 9.57 -3.71 -0.58
N GLY A 39 9.91 -2.67 -1.34
CA GLY A 39 9.84 -1.27 -0.92
C GLY A 39 11.12 -0.73 -0.26
N HIS A 40 12.19 -1.52 -0.13
CA HIS A 40 13.44 -1.05 0.47
C HIS A 40 14.23 -0.15 -0.50
N PRO A 41 14.69 1.05 -0.09
CA PRO A 41 15.46 1.93 -0.96
C PRO A 41 16.76 1.27 -1.43
N ILE A 42 17.14 1.49 -2.69
CA ILE A 42 18.37 0.94 -3.29
C ILE A 42 19.58 1.82 -2.95
N SER A 43 19.38 3.13 -2.81
CA SER A 43 20.43 4.04 -2.36
C SER A 43 20.68 3.87 -0.86
N LYS A 44 21.96 3.88 -0.45
CA LYS A 44 22.31 4.05 0.96
C LYS A 44 21.75 5.39 1.44
N PRO A 45 21.10 5.44 2.62
CA PRO A 45 20.83 6.72 3.27
C PRO A 45 22.15 7.47 3.40
N VAL A 46 22.18 8.73 2.96
CA VAL A 46 23.28 9.65 3.28
C VAL A 46 23.18 10.11 4.71
#